data_AF-A0A9E4CGE5-F1
#
_entry.id   AF-A0A9E4CGE5-F1
#
_cell.length_a   1.000
_cell.length_b   1.000
_cell.length_c   1.000
_cell.angle_alpha   90.00
_cell.angle_beta   90.00
_cell.angle_gamma   90.00
#
_symmetry.space_group_name_H-M   'P 1'
#
loop_
_entity.id
_entity.type
_entity.pdbx_description
1 polymer ?
#
loop_
_entity_poly.entity_id
_entity_poly.type
_entity_poly.pdbx_seq_one_letter_code
_entity_poly.pdbx_strand_id
1 'polypeptide(L)'
;MTEKDLKVVDNLTGWNIGFGIGALTLGLFLGVLQGMEHAGINLYSYIEPVIKSYYQGLSIHGVLNALVWTTFFICGFFTYATVRSLNRPLRYPWINYTALGLMVVGLLLAAYPLLANMATVLYTFYPPLLAHWTYYLGLTLFVVGSWTVGYGLYFTYWAWRRENPGARTPFIALASLITMVLWQICTLGVAAEILFMLLPWSLGWIDGVDPLLGRTLFWFFGHPLVYFWLLPAYVSWYAMLPAQTNGKMFSEPLARLVFWLFLLFSTPVGFHHQYTDPGIPVGWKFMHAVLTFGVGFPSLLTAFTVVASLELGARARGGKGYFGWIRKLNWGDASYTTQNLAMILFVFGGIGGMINASYNLNLAVHNTSWVPGHFHL
;
A
#
# COMPACT_ATOMS: atom_id res chain seq x y z
N MET A 1 27.45 -6.47 -11.34
CA MET A 1 27.28 -6.28 -9.89
C MET A 1 28.24 -7.20 -9.17
N THR A 2 28.88 -6.74 -8.10
CA THR A 2 29.72 -7.59 -7.24
C THR A 2 28.89 -8.22 -6.13
N GLU A 3 29.42 -9.26 -5.48
CA GLU A 3 28.81 -9.85 -4.28
C GLU A 3 28.61 -8.81 -3.16
N LYS A 4 29.56 -7.88 -3.02
CA LYS A 4 29.48 -6.77 -2.07
C LYS A 4 28.28 -5.86 -2.36
N ASP A 5 28.03 -5.55 -3.63
CA ASP A 5 26.89 -4.72 -4.03
C ASP A 5 25.56 -5.40 -3.69
N LEU A 6 25.47 -6.71 -3.97
CA LEU A 6 24.29 -7.51 -3.65
C LEU A 6 24.06 -7.60 -2.14
N LYS A 7 25.12 -7.84 -1.37
CA LYS A 7 25.04 -7.92 0.10
C LYS A 7 24.50 -6.64 0.73
N VAL A 8 24.87 -5.47 0.21
CA VAL A 8 24.32 -4.18 0.69
C VAL A 8 22.82 -4.10 0.46
N VAL A 9 22.37 -4.49 -0.73
CA VAL A 9 20.95 -4.46 -1.12
C VAL A 9 20.18 -5.51 -0.31
N ASP A 10 20.72 -6.70 -0.14
CA ASP A 10 20.09 -7.79 0.59
C ASP A 10 19.97 -7.48 2.10
N ASN A 11 20.97 -6.82 2.69
CA ASN A 11 20.89 -6.34 4.06
C ASN A 11 19.79 -5.26 4.22
N LEU A 12 19.77 -4.26 3.34
CA LEU A 12 18.74 -3.21 3.37
C LEU A 12 17.34 -3.80 3.22
N THR A 13 17.16 -4.72 2.27
CA THR A 13 15.91 -5.44 2.05
C THR A 13 15.54 -6.28 3.27
N GLY A 14 16.49 -7.04 3.83
CA GLY A 14 16.28 -7.87 5.01
C GLY A 14 15.82 -7.06 6.22
N TRP A 15 16.46 -5.92 6.49
CA TRP A 15 16.04 -5.03 7.58
C TRP A 15 14.64 -4.46 7.37
N ASN A 16 14.35 -3.93 6.17
CA ASN A 16 13.02 -3.41 5.85
C ASN A 16 11.94 -4.49 6.00
N ILE A 17 12.14 -5.66 5.41
CA ILE A 17 11.20 -6.78 5.53
C ILE A 17 11.07 -7.23 6.99
N GLY A 18 12.17 -7.28 7.75
CA GLY A 18 12.15 -7.65 9.16
C GLY A 18 11.31 -6.72 10.02
N PHE A 19 11.51 -5.39 9.90
CA PHE A 19 10.66 -4.40 10.57
C PHE A 19 9.20 -4.51 10.14
N GLY A 20 8.98 -4.70 8.84
CA GLY A 20 7.66 -4.89 8.29
C GLY A 20 6.94 -6.11 8.91
N ILE A 21 7.57 -7.29 8.88
CA ILE A 21 6.98 -8.52 9.42
C ILE A 21 6.75 -8.41 10.93
N GLY A 22 7.64 -7.74 11.67
CA GLY A 22 7.42 -7.44 13.08
C GLY A 22 6.16 -6.60 13.31
N ALA A 23 5.99 -5.52 12.54
CA ALA A 23 4.80 -4.67 12.60
C ALA A 23 3.52 -5.45 12.24
N LEU A 24 3.56 -6.21 11.12
CA LEU A 24 2.45 -7.05 10.68
C LEU A 24 2.04 -8.05 11.76
N THR A 25 3.01 -8.73 12.38
CA THR A 25 2.73 -9.75 13.41
C THR A 25 2.02 -9.14 14.62
N LEU A 26 2.50 -8.00 15.11
CA LEU A 26 1.89 -7.29 16.24
C LEU A 26 0.49 -6.76 15.89
N GLY A 27 0.32 -6.18 14.71
CA GLY A 27 -0.99 -5.71 14.26
C GLY A 27 -1.98 -6.86 14.05
N LEU A 28 -1.56 -7.98 13.46
CA LEU A 28 -2.39 -9.18 13.27
C LEU A 28 -2.86 -9.79 14.60
N PHE A 29 -2.01 -9.81 15.63
CA PHE A 29 -2.43 -10.25 16.96
C PHE A 29 -3.65 -9.46 17.46
N LEU A 30 -3.64 -8.13 17.30
CA LEU A 30 -4.79 -7.28 17.64
C LEU A 30 -5.99 -7.51 16.71
N GLY A 31 -5.74 -7.88 15.45
CA GLY A 31 -6.79 -8.25 14.49
C GLY A 31 -7.57 -9.50 14.93
N VAL A 32 -6.89 -10.51 15.50
CA VAL A 32 -7.55 -11.69 16.08
C VAL A 32 -8.50 -11.27 17.21
N LEU A 33 -8.06 -10.36 18.09
CA LEU A 33 -8.91 -9.86 19.18
C LEU A 33 -10.13 -9.08 18.67
N GLN A 34 -9.97 -8.31 17.60
CA GLN A 34 -11.10 -7.64 16.93
C GLN A 34 -12.08 -8.66 16.35
N GLY A 35 -11.58 -9.70 15.66
CA GLY A 35 -12.43 -10.76 15.11
C GLY A 35 -13.21 -11.51 16.20
N MET A 36 -12.58 -11.80 17.34
CA MET A 36 -13.23 -12.43 18.49
C MET A 36 -14.30 -11.51 19.11
N GLU A 37 -14.00 -10.22 19.24
CA GLU A 37 -14.95 -9.23 19.77
C GLU A 37 -16.20 -9.12 18.88
N HIS A 38 -16.03 -9.07 17.56
CA HIS A 38 -17.15 -9.10 16.59
C HIS A 38 -17.94 -10.42 16.61
N ALA A 39 -17.34 -11.51 17.11
CA ALA A 39 -18.01 -12.79 17.37
C ALA A 39 -18.66 -12.88 18.76
N GLY A 40 -18.67 -11.79 19.54
CA GLY A 40 -19.22 -11.74 20.89
C GLY A 40 -18.28 -12.25 21.99
N ILE A 41 -17.01 -12.49 21.69
CA ILE A 41 -16.00 -12.97 22.63
C ILE A 41 -15.03 -11.82 22.94
N ASN A 42 -15.27 -11.11 24.05
CA ASN A 42 -14.42 -9.98 24.45
C ASN A 42 -13.17 -10.45 25.23
N LEU A 43 -12.02 -10.44 24.55
CA LEU A 43 -10.72 -10.79 25.14
C LEU A 43 -9.91 -9.58 25.61
N TYR A 44 -10.36 -8.34 25.36
CA TYR A 44 -9.61 -7.13 25.72
C TYR A 44 -9.46 -6.95 27.24
N SER A 45 -10.42 -7.44 28.03
CA SER A 45 -10.35 -7.40 29.50
C SER A 45 -9.14 -8.15 30.08
N TYR A 46 -8.68 -9.21 29.40
CA TYR A 46 -7.52 -9.99 29.84
C TYR A 46 -6.17 -9.31 29.53
N ILE A 47 -6.15 -8.34 28.61
CA ILE A 47 -4.92 -7.65 28.17
C ILE A 47 -4.91 -6.15 28.51
N GLU A 48 -5.90 -5.68 29.28
CA GLU A 48 -6.06 -4.29 29.74
C GLU A 48 -4.78 -3.66 30.35
N PRO A 49 -3.92 -4.41 31.08
CA PRO A 49 -2.67 -3.85 31.57
C PRO A 49 -1.78 -3.27 30.47
N VAL A 50 -1.86 -3.83 29.25
CA VAL A 50 -1.06 -3.43 28.08
C VAL A 50 -1.89 -2.62 27.07
N ILE A 51 -3.11 -3.05 26.76
CA ILE A 51 -4.00 -2.41 25.79
C ILE A 51 -5.27 -1.96 26.50
N LYS A 52 -5.41 -0.65 26.72
CA LYS A 52 -6.43 -0.03 27.56
C LYS A 52 -7.84 -0.07 26.98
N SER A 53 -7.98 -0.24 25.67
CA SER A 53 -9.29 -0.28 25.02
C SER A 53 -9.25 -0.97 23.67
N TYR A 54 -10.43 -1.38 23.19
CA TYR A 54 -10.63 -1.83 21.81
C TYR A 54 -10.08 -0.80 20.79
N TYR A 55 -10.35 0.49 21.00
CA TYR A 55 -9.94 1.55 20.07
C TYR A 55 -8.43 1.80 20.08
N GLN A 56 -7.75 1.62 21.21
CA GLN A 56 -6.28 1.65 21.24
C GLN A 56 -5.73 0.50 20.39
N GLY A 57 -6.26 -0.71 20.58
CA GLY A 57 -5.92 -1.89 19.77
C GLY A 57 -6.20 -1.68 18.28
N LEU A 58 -7.34 -1.10 17.93
CA LEU A 58 -7.72 -0.78 16.55
C LEU A 58 -6.81 0.28 15.92
N SER A 59 -6.39 1.27 16.69
CA SER A 59 -5.45 2.31 16.24
C SER A 59 -4.08 1.68 15.93
N ILE A 60 -3.55 0.86 16.85
CA ILE A 60 -2.29 0.15 16.65
C ILE A 60 -2.39 -0.82 15.46
N HIS A 61 -3.47 -1.58 15.35
CA HIS A 61 -3.71 -2.51 14.24
C HIS A 61 -3.66 -1.80 12.89
N GLY A 62 -4.45 -0.74 12.73
CA GLY A 62 -4.52 0.00 11.47
C GLY A 62 -3.19 0.64 11.11
N VAL A 63 -2.50 1.29 12.07
CA VAL A 63 -1.20 1.93 11.81
C VAL A 63 -0.14 0.89 11.46
N LEU A 64 -0.01 -0.19 12.25
CA LEU A 64 1.03 -1.18 12.03
C LEU A 64 0.83 -1.99 10.74
N ASN A 65 -0.40 -2.39 10.42
CA ASN A 65 -0.66 -3.23 9.25
C ASN A 65 -0.81 -2.41 7.96
N ALA A 66 -1.59 -1.33 7.98
CA ALA A 66 -1.92 -0.59 6.76
C ALA A 66 -0.83 0.43 6.38
N LEU A 67 -0.09 0.99 7.35
CA LEU A 67 0.93 2.01 7.09
C LEU A 67 2.36 1.46 7.23
N VAL A 68 2.68 0.86 8.37
CA VAL A 68 4.06 0.50 8.71
C VAL A 68 4.52 -0.73 7.94
N TRP A 69 3.79 -1.85 8.05
CA TRP A 69 4.10 -3.10 7.37
C TRP A 69 4.26 -2.90 5.86
N THR A 70 3.23 -2.33 5.23
CA THR A 70 3.18 -2.12 3.79
C THR A 70 4.35 -1.26 3.33
N THR A 71 4.57 -0.10 3.95
CA THR A 71 5.63 0.83 3.53
C THR A 71 7.03 0.22 3.68
N PHE A 72 7.31 -0.46 4.80
CA PHE A 72 8.59 -1.16 4.99
C PHE A 72 8.77 -2.29 3.95
N PHE A 73 7.76 -3.12 3.77
CA PHE A 73 7.80 -4.19 2.76
C PHE A 73 8.08 -3.63 1.37
N ILE A 74 7.36 -2.59 0.97
CA ILE A 74 7.48 -1.96 -0.35
C ILE A 74 8.86 -1.35 -0.56
N CYS A 75 9.36 -0.60 0.42
CA CYS A 75 10.68 0.00 0.37
C CYS A 75 11.79 -1.07 0.25
N GLY A 76 11.69 -2.15 1.03
CA GLY A 76 12.63 -3.27 0.97
C GLY A 76 12.55 -4.03 -0.36
N PHE A 77 11.33 -4.37 -0.79
CA PHE A 77 11.05 -5.11 -2.02
C PHE A 77 11.46 -4.33 -3.27
N PHE A 78 11.15 -3.03 -3.36
CA PHE A 78 11.55 -2.23 -4.52
C PHE A 78 13.03 -1.90 -4.53
N THR A 79 13.69 -1.78 -3.38
CA THR A 79 15.16 -1.71 -3.32
C THR A 79 15.77 -2.98 -3.91
N TYR A 80 15.27 -4.15 -3.52
CA TYR A 80 15.69 -5.45 -4.06
C TYR A 80 15.43 -5.59 -5.57
N ALA A 81 14.17 -5.37 -5.95
CA ALA A 81 13.65 -5.67 -7.27
C ALA A 81 14.19 -4.70 -8.33
N THR A 82 14.32 -3.40 -8.01
CA THR A 82 14.83 -2.40 -8.95
C THR A 82 16.30 -2.63 -9.28
N VAL A 83 17.15 -2.84 -8.26
CA VAL A 83 18.59 -3.10 -8.45
C VAL A 83 18.81 -4.32 -9.34
N ARG A 84 18.13 -5.43 -9.03
CA ARG A 84 18.25 -6.69 -9.79
C ARG A 84 17.67 -6.56 -11.18
N SER A 85 16.55 -5.85 -11.34
CA SER A 85 15.93 -5.61 -12.65
C SER A 85 16.78 -4.73 -13.56
N LEU A 86 17.51 -3.76 -13.02
CA LEU A 86 18.43 -2.92 -13.78
C LEU A 86 19.82 -3.55 -13.94
N ASN A 87 20.09 -4.65 -13.23
CA ASN A 87 21.39 -5.34 -13.15
C ASN A 87 22.56 -4.39 -12.80
N ARG A 88 22.35 -3.52 -11.80
CA ARG A 88 23.34 -2.53 -11.38
C ARG A 88 23.27 -2.25 -9.88
N PRO A 89 24.38 -1.83 -9.25
CA PRO A 89 24.34 -1.39 -7.86
C PRO A 89 23.51 -0.12 -7.67
N LEU A 90 23.03 0.08 -6.44
CA LEU A 90 22.51 1.37 -5.98
C LEU A 90 23.56 2.45 -6.25
N ARG A 91 23.13 3.59 -6.81
CA ARG A 91 24.06 4.69 -7.12
C ARG A 91 24.68 5.27 -5.85
N TYR A 92 23.86 5.47 -4.82
CA TYR A 92 24.25 6.04 -3.52
C TYR A 92 23.64 5.22 -2.38
N PRO A 93 24.25 4.09 -1.99
CA PRO A 93 23.66 3.20 -0.98
C PRO A 93 23.37 3.85 0.37
N TRP A 94 24.15 4.88 0.75
CA TRP A 94 23.95 5.61 2.00
C TRP A 94 22.57 6.29 2.08
N ILE A 95 21.98 6.69 0.95
CA ILE A 95 20.63 7.27 0.91
C ILE A 95 19.59 6.27 1.41
N ASN A 96 19.69 5.01 0.98
CA ASN A 96 18.76 3.96 1.41
C ASN A 96 18.98 3.56 2.89
N TYR A 97 20.21 3.65 3.41
CA TYR A 97 20.46 3.49 4.85
C TYR A 97 19.90 4.65 5.67
N THR A 98 20.07 5.89 5.23
CA THR A 98 19.45 7.07 5.86
C THR A 98 17.93 6.94 5.84
N ALA A 99 17.36 6.50 4.73
CA ALA A 99 15.93 6.24 4.61
C ALA A 99 15.42 5.22 5.63
N LEU A 100 16.13 4.09 5.78
CA LEU A 100 15.81 3.09 6.80
C LEU A 100 15.88 3.68 8.21
N GLY A 101 16.92 4.46 8.52
CA GLY A 101 17.06 5.15 9.81
C GLY A 101 15.89 6.10 10.10
N LEU A 102 15.52 6.93 9.12
CA LEU A 102 14.38 7.84 9.23
C LEU A 102 13.06 7.09 9.46
N MET A 103 12.82 6.00 8.73
CA MET A 103 11.62 5.18 8.92
C MET A 103 11.59 4.54 10.31
N VAL A 104 12.71 4.00 10.80
CA VAL A 104 12.78 3.40 12.14
C VAL A 104 12.56 4.45 13.23
N VAL A 105 13.19 5.62 13.13
CA VAL A 105 12.99 6.72 14.09
C VAL A 105 11.53 7.20 14.06
N GLY A 106 10.97 7.37 12.86
CA GLY A 106 9.57 7.74 12.68
C GLY A 106 8.60 6.73 13.32
N LEU A 107 8.83 5.44 13.10
CA LEU A 107 8.08 4.36 13.73
C LEU A 107 8.16 4.45 15.26
N LEU A 108 9.35 4.60 15.85
CA LEU A 108 9.51 4.64 17.30
C LEU A 108 8.82 5.87 17.92
N LEU A 109 8.90 7.03 17.28
CA LEU A 109 8.22 8.25 17.73
C LEU A 109 6.69 8.13 17.67
N ALA A 110 6.15 7.47 16.64
CA ALA A 110 4.72 7.22 16.51
C ALA A 110 4.22 6.08 17.42
N ALA A 111 5.06 5.08 17.68
CA ALA A 111 4.75 3.95 18.55
C ALA A 111 4.61 4.37 20.03
N TYR A 112 5.45 5.31 20.50
CA TYR A 112 5.40 5.81 21.88
C TYR A 112 3.98 6.26 22.30
N PRO A 113 3.33 7.23 21.63
CA PRO A 113 2.00 7.68 22.04
C PRO A 113 0.90 6.66 21.74
N LEU A 114 1.06 5.79 20.73
CA LEU A 114 0.12 4.69 20.49
C LEU A 114 0.09 3.71 21.68
N LEU A 115 1.26 3.29 22.16
CA LEU A 115 1.39 2.37 23.29
C LEU A 115 1.01 3.02 24.62
N ALA A 116 1.31 4.31 24.79
CA ALA A 116 0.93 5.09 25.96
C ALA A 116 -0.55 5.53 25.98
N ASN A 117 -1.37 5.09 25.02
CA ASN A 117 -2.79 5.46 24.89
C ASN A 117 -3.02 6.98 24.71
N MET A 118 -2.06 7.69 24.12
CA MET A 118 -2.12 9.12 23.79
C MET A 118 -2.36 9.40 22.29
N ALA A 119 -2.58 8.34 21.50
CA ALA A 119 -2.87 8.42 20.06
C ALA A 119 -3.97 7.43 19.66
N THR A 120 -5.01 7.30 20.48
CA THR A 120 -6.19 6.46 20.21
C THR A 120 -7.16 7.20 19.28
N VAL A 121 -6.71 7.43 18.05
CA VAL A 121 -7.38 8.24 17.02
C VAL A 121 -7.59 7.49 15.70
N LEU A 122 -7.37 6.17 15.72
CA LEU A 122 -7.34 5.30 14.54
C LEU A 122 -6.22 5.66 13.54
N TYR A 123 -6.05 4.84 12.51
CA TYR A 123 -5.07 5.10 11.45
C TYR A 123 -5.43 6.27 10.52
N THR A 124 -6.66 6.81 10.63
CA THR A 124 -7.14 7.97 9.88
C THR A 124 -6.99 9.29 10.62
N PHE A 125 -6.83 9.26 11.96
CA PHE A 125 -6.51 10.41 12.81
C PHE A 125 -7.31 11.69 12.51
N TYR A 126 -8.61 11.53 12.21
CA TYR A 126 -9.46 12.65 11.82
C TYR A 126 -9.66 13.67 12.95
N PRO A 127 -9.46 14.97 12.68
CA PRO A 127 -9.96 16.02 13.55
C PRO A 127 -11.48 15.88 13.81
N PRO A 128 -11.96 16.21 15.01
CA PRO A 128 -11.25 16.86 16.12
C PRO A 128 -10.53 15.89 17.08
N LEU A 129 -10.35 14.60 16.73
CA LEU A 129 -9.57 13.69 17.56
C LEU A 129 -8.07 14.04 17.46
N LEU A 130 -7.49 14.50 18.57
CA LEU A 130 -6.11 14.96 18.62
C LEU A 130 -5.21 13.95 19.32
N ALA A 131 -4.14 13.53 18.65
CA ALA A 131 -3.09 12.70 19.23
C ALA A 131 -1.93 13.56 19.77
N HIS A 132 -1.09 12.95 20.60
CA HIS A 132 0.18 13.57 21.03
C HIS A 132 1.08 13.92 19.83
N TRP A 133 1.75 15.07 19.86
CA TRP A 133 2.53 15.62 18.73
C TRP A 133 3.59 14.67 18.14
N THR A 134 4.19 13.80 18.97
CA THR A 134 5.18 12.81 18.50
C THR A 134 4.58 11.79 17.54
N TYR A 135 3.26 11.55 17.61
CA TYR A 135 2.55 10.70 16.66
C TYR A 135 2.64 11.28 15.25
N TYR A 136 2.25 12.55 15.12
CA TYR A 136 2.27 13.27 13.85
C TYR A 136 3.70 13.44 13.31
N LEU A 137 4.65 13.85 14.16
CA LEU A 137 6.06 13.96 13.76
C LEU A 137 6.65 12.61 13.34
N GLY A 138 6.33 11.54 14.06
CA GLY A 138 6.78 10.18 13.75
C GLY A 138 6.29 9.72 12.38
N LEU A 139 5.00 9.91 12.08
CA LEU A 139 4.43 9.63 10.77
C LEU A 139 5.06 10.47 9.66
N THR A 140 5.33 11.75 9.90
CA THR A 140 6.06 12.60 8.94
C THR A 140 7.44 12.04 8.63
N LEU A 141 8.25 11.72 9.64
CA LEU A 141 9.59 11.16 9.43
C LEU A 141 9.55 9.81 8.73
N PHE A 142 8.53 8.99 9.03
CA PHE A 142 8.29 7.73 8.35
C PHE A 142 8.05 7.91 6.85
N VAL A 143 7.16 8.83 6.48
CA VAL A 143 6.89 9.16 5.07
C VAL A 143 8.12 9.76 4.38
N VAL A 144 8.84 10.69 5.03
CA VAL A 144 10.09 11.26 4.48
C VAL A 144 11.15 10.19 4.26
N GLY A 145 11.27 9.21 5.17
CA GLY A 145 12.14 8.05 5.00
C GLY A 145 11.78 7.25 3.75
N SER A 146 10.50 6.94 3.54
CA SER A 146 10.04 6.22 2.33
C SER A 146 10.28 7.01 1.03
N TRP A 147 10.15 8.34 1.04
CA TRP A 147 10.52 9.20 -0.10
C TRP A 147 12.01 9.12 -0.41
N THR A 148 12.84 9.09 0.63
CA THR A 148 14.29 8.97 0.54
C THR A 148 14.70 7.66 -0.15
N VAL A 149 13.97 6.55 0.11
CA VAL A 149 14.14 5.30 -0.68
C VAL A 149 13.88 5.57 -2.16
N GLY A 150 12.77 6.23 -2.49
CA GLY A 150 12.41 6.59 -3.86
C GLY A 150 13.51 7.37 -4.58
N TYR A 151 14.07 8.40 -3.94
CA TYR A 151 15.21 9.15 -4.51
C TYR A 151 16.44 8.26 -4.74
N GLY A 152 16.75 7.34 -3.82
CA GLY A 152 17.79 6.34 -4.02
C GLY A 152 17.57 5.48 -5.28
N LEU A 153 16.33 5.08 -5.54
CA LEU A 153 15.94 4.36 -6.76
C LEU A 153 16.03 5.24 -8.01
N TYR A 154 15.62 6.51 -7.93
CA TYR A 154 15.67 7.45 -9.05
C TYR A 154 17.10 7.76 -9.50
N PHE A 155 18.01 8.00 -8.56
CA PHE A 155 19.43 8.20 -8.89
C PHE A 155 20.04 6.95 -9.52
N THR A 156 19.65 5.77 -9.02
CA THR A 156 20.06 4.47 -9.57
C THR A 156 19.55 4.30 -11.00
N TYR A 157 18.27 4.58 -11.24
CA TYR A 157 17.67 4.53 -12.57
C TYR A 157 18.27 5.56 -13.53
N TRP A 158 18.49 6.79 -13.08
CA TRP A 158 19.07 7.85 -13.90
C TRP A 158 20.48 7.47 -14.39
N ALA A 159 21.30 6.93 -13.50
CA ALA A 159 22.62 6.44 -13.90
C ALA A 159 22.50 5.26 -14.90
N TRP A 160 21.53 4.35 -14.72
CA TRP A 160 21.31 3.24 -15.66
C TRP A 160 20.94 3.75 -17.05
N ARG A 161 20.09 4.78 -17.12
CA ARG A 161 19.68 5.39 -18.39
C ARG A 161 20.83 6.07 -19.12
N ARG A 162 21.80 6.62 -18.39
CA ARG A 162 23.03 7.18 -18.99
C ARG A 162 23.95 6.11 -19.55
N GLU A 163 24.03 4.96 -18.86
CA GLU A 163 24.83 3.80 -19.28
C GLU A 163 24.17 3.03 -20.44
N ASN A 164 22.84 3.16 -20.62
CA ASN A 164 22.05 2.42 -21.60
C ASN A 164 21.17 3.36 -22.46
N PRO A 165 21.76 4.26 -23.27
CA PRO A 165 21.00 5.16 -24.13
C PRO A 165 20.17 4.37 -25.15
N GLY A 166 18.91 4.75 -25.32
CA GLY A 166 17.97 4.08 -26.24
C GLY A 166 17.40 2.74 -25.76
N ALA A 167 17.95 2.15 -24.70
CA ALA A 167 17.41 0.91 -24.14
C ALA A 167 16.06 1.14 -23.44
N ARG A 168 15.14 0.20 -23.63
CA ARG A 168 13.85 0.22 -22.93
C ARG A 168 14.06 -0.15 -21.46
N THR A 169 13.51 0.66 -20.55
CA THR A 169 13.58 0.38 -19.11
C THR A 169 12.96 -0.98 -18.79
N PRO A 170 13.67 -1.90 -18.09
CA PRO A 170 13.13 -3.16 -17.62
C PRO A 170 11.80 -2.99 -16.86
N PHE A 171 10.83 -3.89 -17.09
CA PHE A 171 9.47 -3.71 -16.57
C PHE A 171 9.41 -3.59 -15.04
N ILE A 172 10.06 -4.50 -14.30
CA ILE A 172 10.06 -4.49 -12.82
C ILE A 172 10.60 -3.15 -12.29
N ALA A 173 11.71 -2.67 -12.84
CA ALA A 173 12.24 -1.35 -12.48
C ALA A 173 11.26 -0.23 -12.81
N LEU A 174 10.69 -0.20 -14.03
CA LEU A 174 9.72 0.83 -14.40
C LEU A 174 8.51 0.84 -13.46
N ALA A 175 7.93 -0.32 -13.19
CA ALA A 175 6.76 -0.48 -12.33
C ALA A 175 7.04 -0.03 -10.89
N SER A 176 8.20 -0.39 -10.35
CA SER A 176 8.66 0.06 -9.02
C SER A 176 8.81 1.58 -8.97
N LEU A 177 9.43 2.18 -9.98
CA LEU A 177 9.63 3.63 -10.08
C LEU A 177 8.31 4.39 -10.20
N ILE A 178 7.39 3.93 -11.05
CA ILE A 178 6.05 4.53 -11.18
C ILE A 178 5.30 4.48 -9.85
N THR A 179 5.39 3.37 -9.13
CA THR A 179 4.75 3.21 -7.83
C THR A 179 5.34 4.18 -6.79
N MET A 180 6.66 4.40 -6.79
CA MET A 180 7.29 5.40 -5.93
C MET A 180 6.91 6.84 -6.29
N VAL A 181 6.70 7.14 -7.58
CA VAL A 181 6.21 8.46 -8.02
C VAL A 181 4.77 8.67 -7.56
N LEU A 182 3.90 7.66 -7.74
CA LEU A 182 2.53 7.68 -7.22
C LEU A 182 2.53 7.98 -5.72
N TRP A 183 3.36 7.27 -4.96
CA TRP A 183 3.49 7.46 -3.51
C TRP A 183 3.87 8.88 -3.11
N GLN A 184 4.85 9.47 -3.80
CA GLN A 184 5.30 10.83 -3.52
C GLN A 184 4.25 11.87 -3.88
N ILE A 185 3.51 11.68 -4.97
CA ILE A 185 2.39 12.55 -5.33
C ILE A 185 1.30 12.44 -4.27
N CYS A 186 0.87 11.23 -3.93
CA CYS A 186 -0.31 11.07 -3.08
C CYS A 186 -0.09 11.49 -1.63
N THR A 187 1.12 11.32 -1.10
CA THR A 187 1.43 11.74 0.27
C THR A 187 1.49 13.25 0.46
N LEU A 188 1.45 14.06 -0.62
CA LEU A 188 1.37 15.53 -0.51
C LEU A 188 0.14 16.00 0.28
N GLY A 189 -1.00 15.32 0.14
CA GLY A 189 -2.23 15.66 0.87
C GLY A 189 -2.05 15.51 2.37
N VAL A 190 -1.70 14.31 2.83
CA VAL A 190 -1.47 14.03 4.26
C VAL A 190 -0.26 14.78 4.82
N ALA A 191 0.77 15.07 4.00
CA ALA A 191 1.87 15.92 4.41
C ALA A 191 1.41 17.36 4.68
N ALA A 192 0.56 17.91 3.82
CA ALA A 192 -0.02 19.24 4.05
C ALA A 192 -0.94 19.25 5.28
N GLU A 193 -1.79 18.23 5.44
CA GLU A 193 -2.64 18.06 6.62
C GLU A 193 -1.81 18.03 7.91
N ILE A 194 -0.79 17.18 7.98
CA ILE A 194 0.02 17.04 9.20
C ILE A 194 0.83 18.32 9.45
N LEU A 195 1.58 18.82 8.47
CA LEU A 195 2.55 19.89 8.70
C LEU A 195 1.91 21.25 8.94
N PHE A 196 0.76 21.53 8.32
CA PHE A 196 0.11 22.84 8.41
C PHE A 196 -1.14 22.85 9.30
N MET A 197 -1.67 21.67 9.69
CA MET A 197 -2.87 21.58 10.53
C MET A 197 -2.60 20.79 11.80
N LEU A 198 -2.38 19.48 11.72
CA LEU A 198 -2.38 18.60 12.89
C LEU A 198 -1.17 18.82 13.82
N LEU A 199 0.02 19.00 13.26
CA LEU A 199 1.24 19.19 14.04
C LEU A 199 1.23 20.55 14.77
N PRO A 200 0.97 21.70 14.11
CA PRO A 200 0.79 22.98 14.80
C PRO A 200 -0.29 22.93 15.88
N TRP A 201 -1.42 22.26 15.61
CA TRP A 201 -2.50 22.13 16.59
C TRP A 201 -2.09 21.28 17.80
N SER A 202 -1.45 20.13 17.57
CA SER A 202 -0.95 19.25 18.63
C SER A 202 0.15 19.87 19.51
N LEU A 203 0.85 20.89 19.00
CA LEU A 203 1.85 21.68 19.72
C LEU A 203 1.26 22.91 20.42
N GLY A 204 -0.04 23.18 20.23
CA GLY A 204 -0.72 24.35 20.80
C GLY A 204 -0.36 25.68 20.12
N TRP A 205 0.13 25.65 18.87
CA TRP A 205 0.44 26.86 18.10
C TRP A 205 -0.80 27.50 17.46
N ILE A 206 -1.86 26.71 17.27
CA ILE A 206 -3.17 27.13 16.78
C ILE A 206 -4.25 26.45 17.64
N ASP A 207 -5.43 27.05 17.72
CA ASP A 207 -6.50 26.59 18.62
C ASP A 207 -7.39 25.47 18.03
N GLY A 208 -7.33 25.27 16.71
CA GLY A 208 -8.15 24.28 16.03
C GLY A 208 -7.84 24.19 14.54
N VAL A 209 -8.46 23.20 13.89
CA VAL A 209 -8.30 22.91 12.47
C VAL A 209 -9.66 22.65 11.83
N ASP A 210 -9.80 22.94 10.54
CA ASP A 210 -11.01 22.61 9.77
C ASP A 210 -11.08 21.08 9.53
N PRO A 211 -12.09 20.37 10.07
CA PRO A 211 -12.17 18.92 9.90
C PRO A 211 -12.48 18.46 8.47
N LEU A 212 -13.23 19.26 7.69
CA LEU A 212 -13.57 18.92 6.31
C LEU A 212 -12.35 19.06 5.41
N LEU A 213 -11.56 20.12 5.60
CA LEU A 213 -10.29 20.28 4.91
C LEU A 213 -9.31 19.18 5.28
N GLY A 214 -9.18 18.86 6.57
CA GLY A 214 -8.32 17.76 7.05
C GLY A 214 -8.67 16.44 6.36
N ARG A 215 -9.94 16.02 6.43
CA ARG A 215 -10.42 14.81 5.73
C ARG A 215 -10.22 14.84 4.23
N THR A 216 -10.35 16.01 3.59
CA THR A 216 -10.13 16.14 2.14
C THR A 216 -8.67 15.95 1.77
N LEU A 217 -7.75 16.53 2.54
CA LEU A 217 -6.31 16.33 2.38
C LEU A 217 -5.89 14.90 2.73
N PHE A 218 -6.50 14.30 3.76
CA PHE A 218 -6.32 12.90 4.09
C PHE A 218 -6.72 12.01 2.91
N TRP A 219 -7.89 12.22 2.29
CA TRP A 219 -8.37 11.36 1.21
C TRP A 219 -7.77 11.63 -0.17
N PHE A 220 -7.10 12.78 -0.35
CA PHE A 220 -6.12 12.94 -1.43
C PHE A 220 -5.00 11.89 -1.33
N PHE A 221 -4.61 11.52 -0.10
CA PHE A 221 -3.63 10.48 0.20
C PHE A 221 -4.25 9.08 0.33
N GLY A 222 -5.37 8.97 1.04
CA GLY A 222 -5.87 7.71 1.58
C GLY A 222 -6.39 6.75 0.52
N HIS A 223 -6.91 7.25 -0.60
CA HIS A 223 -7.27 6.37 -1.72
C HIS A 223 -6.03 5.86 -2.47
N PRO A 224 -5.16 6.72 -3.05
CA PRO A 224 -3.96 6.24 -3.74
C PRO A 224 -3.01 5.40 -2.87
N LEU A 225 -3.03 5.58 -1.54
CA LEU A 225 -2.34 4.72 -0.58
C LEU A 225 -2.65 3.23 -0.80
N VAL A 226 -3.89 2.85 -1.08
CA VAL A 226 -4.22 1.42 -1.27
C VAL A 226 -3.61 0.85 -2.56
N TYR A 227 -3.38 1.69 -3.57
CA TYR A 227 -2.64 1.27 -4.77
C TYR A 227 -1.14 1.22 -4.53
N PHE A 228 -0.60 2.07 -3.66
CA PHE A 228 0.78 1.91 -3.19
C PHE A 228 0.97 0.52 -2.55
N TRP A 229 -0.02 0.00 -1.81
CA TRP A 229 0.00 -1.37 -1.28
C TRP A 229 -0.13 -2.45 -2.37
N LEU A 230 -1.03 -2.22 -3.33
CA LEU A 230 -1.40 -3.21 -4.35
C LEU A 230 -0.33 -3.39 -5.44
N LEU A 231 0.26 -2.30 -5.93
CA LEU A 231 1.18 -2.32 -7.06
C LEU A 231 2.43 -3.21 -6.89
N PRO A 232 3.04 -3.33 -5.70
CA PRO A 232 4.08 -4.34 -5.43
C PRO A 232 3.61 -5.78 -5.69
N ALA A 233 2.37 -6.12 -5.31
CA ALA A 233 1.79 -7.42 -5.64
C ALA A 233 1.61 -7.54 -7.16
N TYR A 234 1.17 -6.48 -7.85
CA TYR A 234 1.06 -6.48 -9.32
C TYR A 234 2.41 -6.65 -10.00
N VAL A 235 3.50 -6.07 -9.47
CA VAL A 235 4.87 -6.33 -9.98
C VAL A 235 5.15 -7.83 -9.97
N SER A 236 4.83 -8.52 -8.87
CA SER A 236 4.96 -9.97 -8.77
C SER A 236 4.02 -10.70 -9.73
N TRP A 237 2.73 -10.37 -9.76
CA TRP A 237 1.73 -11.05 -10.59
C TRP A 237 2.01 -10.93 -12.08
N TYR A 238 2.56 -9.80 -12.52
CA TYR A 238 2.95 -9.62 -13.91
C TYR A 238 4.29 -10.27 -14.25
N ALA A 239 5.32 -10.08 -13.42
CA ALA A 239 6.71 -10.36 -13.81
C ALA A 239 7.31 -11.62 -13.18
N MET A 240 6.79 -12.07 -12.04
CA MET A 240 7.36 -13.18 -11.26
C MET A 240 6.46 -14.42 -11.29
N LEU A 241 5.17 -14.24 -11.10
CA LEU A 241 4.19 -15.31 -10.99
C LEU A 241 4.05 -16.15 -12.29
N PRO A 242 4.12 -15.58 -13.50
CA PRO A 242 4.18 -16.38 -14.73
C PRO A 242 5.43 -17.25 -14.80
N ALA A 243 6.58 -16.75 -14.32
CA ALA A 243 7.82 -17.52 -14.30
C ALA A 243 7.73 -18.72 -13.34
N GLN A 244 6.97 -18.59 -12.23
CA GLN A 244 6.70 -19.69 -11.29
C GLN A 244 5.83 -20.81 -11.87
N THR A 245 5.24 -20.63 -13.05
CA THR A 245 4.44 -21.65 -13.74
C THR A 245 5.08 -22.15 -15.04
N ASN A 246 6.36 -21.85 -15.29
CA ASN A 246 7.05 -22.01 -16.58
C ASN A 246 6.31 -21.30 -17.74
N GLY A 247 5.49 -20.31 -17.41
CA GLY A 247 4.81 -19.44 -18.36
C GLY A 247 5.64 -18.19 -18.65
N LYS A 248 5.00 -17.25 -19.34
CA LYS A 248 5.54 -15.92 -19.62
C LYS A 248 4.44 -14.88 -19.47
N MET A 249 4.83 -13.64 -19.23
CA MET A 249 3.91 -12.51 -19.25
C MET A 249 3.21 -12.45 -20.61
N PHE A 250 1.87 -12.42 -20.60
CA PHE A 250 1.06 -12.40 -21.82
C PHE A 250 1.34 -11.16 -22.68
N SER A 251 1.41 -9.98 -22.06
CA SER A 251 1.69 -8.73 -22.76
C SER A 251 2.37 -7.70 -21.86
N GLU A 252 3.64 -7.44 -22.14
CA GLU A 252 4.41 -6.39 -21.46
C GLU A 252 3.91 -4.96 -21.76
N PRO A 253 3.51 -4.60 -23.01
CA PRO A 253 2.89 -3.30 -23.27
C PRO A 253 1.63 -3.05 -22.43
N LEU A 254 0.75 -4.05 -22.26
CA LEU A 254 -0.43 -3.93 -21.42
C LEU A 254 -0.06 -3.78 -19.94
N ALA A 255 0.89 -4.57 -19.45
CA ALA A 255 1.39 -4.43 -18.09
C ALA A 255 1.94 -3.01 -17.84
N ARG A 256 2.73 -2.45 -18.77
CA ARG A 256 3.24 -1.08 -18.66
C ARG A 256 2.11 -0.04 -18.68
N LEU A 257 1.12 -0.21 -19.57
CA LEU A 257 -0.03 0.67 -19.64
C LEU A 257 -0.78 0.70 -18.30
N VAL A 258 -1.01 -0.45 -17.67
CA VAL A 258 -1.69 -0.57 -16.37
C VAL A 258 -1.00 0.29 -15.30
N PHE A 259 0.32 0.21 -15.16
CA PHE A 259 1.05 1.04 -14.18
C PHE A 259 0.93 2.54 -14.46
N TRP A 260 0.97 2.96 -15.74
CA TRP A 260 0.73 4.35 -16.12
C TRP A 260 -0.69 4.82 -15.81
N LEU A 261 -1.70 3.97 -16.03
CA LEU A 261 -3.08 4.30 -15.71
C LEU A 261 -3.28 4.44 -14.20
N PHE A 262 -2.66 3.59 -13.37
CA PHE A 262 -2.68 3.79 -11.92
C PHE A 262 -2.05 5.13 -11.53
N LEU A 263 -0.90 5.49 -12.09
CA LEU A 263 -0.30 6.80 -11.80
C LEU A 263 -1.26 7.97 -12.10
N LEU A 264 -2.03 7.88 -13.18
CA LEU A 264 -2.96 8.94 -13.59
C LEU A 264 -4.26 8.97 -12.77
N PHE A 265 -4.84 7.80 -12.49
CA PHE A 265 -6.19 7.70 -11.92
C PHE A 265 -6.23 7.43 -10.42
N SER A 266 -5.10 7.10 -9.77
CA SER A 266 -5.09 6.77 -8.34
C SER A 266 -5.33 7.97 -7.43
N THR A 267 -4.88 9.18 -7.76
CA THR A 267 -5.02 10.36 -6.88
C THR A 267 -6.34 11.11 -7.02
N PRO A 268 -6.87 11.41 -8.23
CA PRO A 268 -8.01 12.32 -8.41
C PRO A 268 -9.38 11.66 -8.15
N VAL A 269 -9.51 10.88 -7.08
CA VAL A 269 -10.71 10.06 -6.79
C VAL A 269 -11.13 10.07 -5.32
N GLY A 270 -10.38 10.74 -4.43
CA GLY A 270 -10.58 10.69 -2.97
C GLY A 270 -12.00 10.98 -2.46
N PHE A 271 -12.81 11.79 -3.16
CA PHE A 271 -14.17 12.09 -2.75
C PHE A 271 -15.13 10.89 -2.69
N HIS A 272 -14.81 9.72 -3.24
CA HIS A 272 -15.64 8.53 -2.96
C HIS A 272 -15.60 8.09 -1.50
N HIS A 273 -14.58 8.51 -0.74
CA HIS A 273 -14.55 8.33 0.71
C HIS A 273 -15.32 9.44 1.46
N GLN A 274 -15.80 10.44 0.74
CA GLN A 274 -16.47 11.63 1.27
C GLN A 274 -17.85 11.86 0.63
N TYR A 275 -18.49 10.80 0.11
CA TYR A 275 -19.83 10.91 -0.47
C TYR A 275 -20.87 11.40 0.53
N THR A 276 -20.71 11.02 1.80
CA THR A 276 -21.58 11.44 2.92
C THR A 276 -21.11 12.75 3.57
N ASP A 277 -19.95 13.29 3.22
CA ASP A 277 -19.44 14.51 3.85
C ASP A 277 -20.25 15.74 3.38
N PRO A 278 -20.59 16.67 4.28
CA PRO A 278 -21.20 17.95 3.91
C PRO A 278 -20.18 18.87 3.23
N GLY A 279 -20.64 19.98 2.65
CA GLY A 279 -19.76 21.04 2.11
C GLY A 279 -19.04 20.73 0.79
N ILE A 280 -19.07 19.48 0.31
CA ILE A 280 -18.53 19.11 -1.00
C ILE A 280 -19.67 19.09 -2.04
N PRO A 281 -19.62 19.91 -3.10
CA PRO A 281 -20.67 19.94 -4.12
C PRO A 281 -20.89 18.58 -4.79
N VAL A 282 -22.15 18.24 -5.05
CA VAL A 282 -22.54 16.94 -5.66
C VAL A 282 -21.85 16.70 -7.00
N GLY A 283 -21.65 17.76 -7.81
CA GLY A 283 -20.95 17.65 -9.09
C GLY A 283 -19.52 17.14 -8.96
N TRP A 284 -18.78 17.58 -7.95
CA TRP A 284 -17.41 17.10 -7.68
C TRP A 284 -17.40 15.64 -7.24
N LYS A 285 -18.33 15.26 -6.37
CA LYS A 285 -18.47 13.87 -5.94
C LYS A 285 -18.83 12.95 -7.10
N PHE A 286 -19.75 13.36 -7.98
CA PHE A 286 -20.12 12.59 -9.17
C PHE A 286 -18.93 12.42 -10.12
N MET A 287 -18.15 13.49 -10.36
CA MET A 287 -16.95 13.39 -11.19
C MET A 287 -15.95 12.38 -10.61
N HIS A 288 -15.70 12.44 -9.29
CA HIS A 288 -14.83 11.47 -8.63
C HIS A 288 -15.40 10.05 -8.67
N ALA A 289 -16.72 9.87 -8.64
CA ALA A 289 -17.34 8.56 -8.87
C ALA A 289 -16.95 8.00 -10.24
N VAL A 290 -17.13 8.78 -11.31
CA VAL A 290 -16.75 8.39 -12.67
C VAL A 290 -15.27 8.07 -12.78
N LEU A 291 -14.39 8.90 -12.20
CA LEU A 291 -12.94 8.65 -12.19
C LEU A 291 -12.59 7.39 -11.38
N THR A 292 -13.34 7.07 -10.33
CA THR A 292 -13.16 5.85 -9.53
C THR A 292 -13.51 4.59 -10.34
N PHE A 293 -14.56 4.63 -11.17
CA PHE A 293 -14.80 3.57 -12.15
C PHE A 293 -13.65 3.48 -13.18
N GLY A 294 -13.07 4.62 -13.55
CA GLY A 294 -11.88 4.71 -14.40
C GLY A 294 -10.67 3.96 -13.84
N VAL A 295 -10.36 4.09 -12.55
CA VAL A 295 -9.26 3.35 -11.91
C VAL A 295 -9.57 1.85 -11.72
N GLY A 296 -10.84 1.44 -11.81
CA GLY A 296 -11.21 0.02 -11.90
C GLY A 296 -10.75 -0.67 -13.20
N PHE A 297 -10.64 0.09 -14.30
CA PHE A 297 -10.25 -0.45 -15.60
C PHE A 297 -8.83 -1.07 -15.64
N PRO A 298 -7.78 -0.44 -15.09
CA PRO A 298 -6.46 -1.06 -14.91
C PRO A 298 -6.48 -2.43 -14.20
N SER A 299 -7.33 -2.59 -13.18
CA SER A 299 -7.49 -3.87 -12.48
C SER A 299 -8.15 -4.93 -13.36
N LEU A 300 -9.13 -4.57 -14.19
CA LEU A 300 -9.74 -5.49 -15.16
C LEU A 300 -8.73 -5.94 -16.23
N LEU A 301 -7.89 -5.03 -16.74
CA LEU A 301 -6.78 -5.37 -17.64
C LEU A 301 -5.78 -6.32 -16.96
N THR A 302 -5.54 -6.12 -15.67
CA THR A 302 -4.69 -7.02 -14.86
C THR A 302 -5.28 -8.40 -14.75
N ALA A 303 -6.56 -8.51 -14.38
CA ALA A 303 -7.26 -9.77 -14.27
C ALA A 303 -7.14 -10.59 -15.58
N PHE A 304 -7.43 -9.96 -16.73
CA PHE A 304 -7.27 -10.62 -18.03
C PHE A 304 -5.82 -11.04 -18.30
N THR A 305 -4.87 -10.11 -18.17
CA THR A 305 -3.48 -10.35 -18.58
C THR A 305 -2.78 -11.39 -17.70
N VAL A 306 -3.03 -11.37 -16.39
CA VAL A 306 -2.44 -12.32 -15.45
C VAL A 306 -3.06 -13.70 -15.62
N VAL A 307 -4.39 -13.80 -15.74
CA VAL A 307 -5.07 -15.09 -15.99
C VAL A 307 -4.60 -15.70 -17.31
N ALA A 308 -4.47 -14.90 -18.38
CA ALA A 308 -3.94 -15.38 -19.65
C ALA A 308 -2.49 -15.87 -19.52
N SER A 309 -1.65 -15.17 -18.73
CA SER A 309 -0.26 -15.58 -18.47
C SER A 309 -0.20 -16.93 -17.72
N LEU A 310 -1.08 -17.12 -16.75
CA LEU A 310 -1.22 -18.35 -15.98
C LEU A 310 -1.72 -19.52 -16.83
N GLU A 311 -2.72 -19.27 -17.66
CA GLU A 311 -3.26 -20.27 -18.57
C GLU A 311 -2.20 -20.73 -19.58
N LEU A 312 -1.40 -19.82 -20.13
CA LEU A 312 -0.28 -20.17 -21.01
C LEU A 312 0.72 -21.12 -20.31
N GLY A 313 1.12 -20.80 -19.07
CA GLY A 313 2.02 -21.65 -18.29
C GLY A 313 1.41 -23.02 -17.98
N ALA A 314 0.15 -23.05 -17.53
CA ALA A 314 -0.56 -24.30 -17.28
C ALA A 314 -0.74 -25.17 -18.52
N ARG A 315 -1.03 -24.57 -19.68
CA ARG A 315 -1.17 -25.29 -20.95
C ARG A 315 0.18 -25.88 -21.40
N ALA A 316 1.28 -25.15 -21.22
CA ALA A 316 2.63 -25.68 -21.42
C ALA A 316 2.92 -26.88 -20.50
N ARG A 317 2.32 -26.93 -19.31
CA ARG A 317 2.36 -28.07 -18.37
C ARG A 317 1.33 -29.18 -18.66
N GLY A 318 0.76 -29.21 -19.87
CA GLY A 318 -0.20 -30.23 -20.31
C GLY A 318 -1.64 -29.98 -19.84
N GLY A 319 -1.96 -28.76 -19.41
CA GLY A 319 -3.32 -28.32 -19.11
C GLY A 319 -4.22 -28.33 -20.36
N LYS A 320 -5.42 -28.89 -20.25
CA LYS A 320 -6.39 -29.02 -21.36
C LYS A 320 -7.79 -28.58 -20.97
N GLY A 321 -8.63 -28.33 -21.98
CA GLY A 321 -10.03 -27.93 -21.80
C GLY A 321 -10.20 -26.52 -21.21
N TYR A 322 -11.43 -26.21 -20.82
CA TYR A 322 -11.79 -24.91 -20.24
C TYR A 322 -11.28 -24.74 -18.80
N PHE A 323 -11.30 -25.81 -18.00
CA PHE A 323 -10.92 -25.75 -16.57
C PHE A 323 -9.78 -26.70 -16.18
N GLY A 324 -9.43 -27.68 -17.03
CA GLY A 324 -8.41 -28.68 -16.70
C GLY A 324 -6.99 -28.11 -16.58
N TRP A 325 -6.73 -26.93 -17.18
CA TRP A 325 -5.46 -26.23 -17.04
C TRP A 325 -5.23 -25.71 -15.62
N ILE A 326 -6.28 -25.35 -14.88
CA ILE A 326 -6.16 -24.82 -13.52
C ILE A 326 -5.45 -25.83 -12.61
N ARG A 327 -5.78 -27.13 -12.72
CA ARG A 327 -5.13 -28.20 -11.93
C ARG A 327 -3.64 -28.40 -12.27
N LYS A 328 -3.16 -27.85 -13.38
CA LYS A 328 -1.76 -27.91 -13.83
C LYS A 328 -0.95 -26.68 -13.44
N LEU A 329 -1.53 -25.73 -12.69
CA LEU A 329 -0.81 -24.63 -12.08
C LEU A 329 0.08 -25.12 -10.93
N ASN A 330 0.96 -24.26 -10.41
CA ASN A 330 2.00 -24.65 -9.45
C ASN A 330 1.50 -24.69 -7.99
N TRP A 331 0.40 -25.41 -7.74
CA TRP A 331 -0.24 -25.50 -6.42
C TRP A 331 0.63 -26.12 -5.31
N GLY A 332 1.71 -26.80 -5.66
CA GLY A 332 2.66 -27.34 -4.68
C GLY A 332 3.64 -26.29 -4.12
N ASP A 333 3.75 -25.14 -4.79
CA ASP A 333 4.60 -24.03 -4.36
C ASP A 333 3.79 -23.04 -3.51
N ALA A 334 4.23 -22.79 -2.28
CA ALA A 334 3.52 -21.93 -1.34
C ALA A 334 3.52 -20.46 -1.77
N SER A 335 4.60 -19.97 -2.39
CA SER A 335 4.70 -18.59 -2.89
C SER A 335 3.71 -18.38 -4.04
N TYR A 336 3.60 -19.35 -4.95
CA TYR A 336 2.62 -19.32 -6.02
C TYR A 336 1.19 -19.40 -5.49
N THR A 337 0.91 -20.40 -4.65
CA THR A 337 -0.44 -20.72 -4.17
C THR A 337 -1.03 -19.59 -3.37
N THR A 338 -0.25 -19.00 -2.46
CA THR A 338 -0.70 -17.87 -1.64
C THR A 338 -1.10 -16.67 -2.49
N GLN A 339 -0.29 -16.32 -3.49
CA GLN A 339 -0.59 -15.21 -4.38
C GLN A 339 -1.81 -15.50 -5.27
N ASN A 340 -1.97 -16.73 -5.75
CA ASN A 340 -3.12 -17.10 -6.58
C ASN A 340 -4.44 -17.12 -5.78
N LEU A 341 -4.41 -17.62 -4.54
CA LEU A 341 -5.56 -17.52 -3.64
C LEU A 341 -5.90 -16.06 -3.31
N ALA A 342 -4.88 -15.21 -3.09
CA ALA A 342 -5.09 -13.79 -2.90
C ALA A 342 -5.74 -13.13 -4.13
N MET A 343 -5.33 -13.49 -5.36
CA MET A 343 -5.98 -13.00 -6.59
C MET A 343 -7.46 -13.40 -6.67
N ILE A 344 -7.82 -14.60 -6.22
CA ILE A 344 -9.22 -15.05 -6.18
C ILE A 344 -10.03 -14.22 -5.18
N LEU A 345 -9.49 -13.98 -3.97
CA LEU A 345 -10.14 -13.13 -2.96
C LEU A 345 -10.28 -11.69 -3.45
N PHE A 346 -9.26 -11.18 -4.14
CA PHE A 346 -9.24 -9.84 -4.72
C PHE A 346 -10.37 -9.61 -5.73
N VAL A 347 -10.91 -10.66 -6.40
CA VAL A 347 -12.12 -10.52 -7.24
C VAL A 347 -13.31 -10.06 -6.40
N PHE A 348 -13.53 -10.67 -5.25
CA PHE A 348 -14.63 -10.31 -4.35
C PHE A 348 -14.39 -8.95 -3.69
N GLY A 349 -13.14 -8.65 -3.31
CA GLY A 349 -12.72 -7.32 -2.87
C GLY A 349 -13.05 -6.26 -3.94
N GLY A 350 -12.68 -6.51 -5.19
CA GLY A 350 -12.98 -5.64 -6.34
C GLY A 350 -14.48 -5.38 -6.53
N ILE A 351 -15.32 -6.42 -6.48
CA ILE A 351 -16.79 -6.29 -6.55
C ILE A 351 -17.30 -5.38 -5.41
N GLY A 352 -16.82 -5.59 -4.19
CA GLY A 352 -17.13 -4.74 -3.04
C GLY A 352 -16.72 -3.28 -3.27
N GLY A 353 -15.56 -3.07 -3.89
CA GLY A 353 -15.06 -1.75 -4.27
C GLY A 353 -15.94 -1.04 -5.30
N MET A 354 -16.49 -1.77 -6.27
CA MET A 354 -17.42 -1.19 -7.26
C MET A 354 -18.73 -0.73 -6.60
N ILE A 355 -19.22 -1.46 -5.60
CA ILE A 355 -20.37 -1.06 -4.78
C ILE A 355 -20.02 0.22 -4.00
N ASN A 356 -18.84 0.27 -3.38
CA ASN A 356 -18.37 1.45 -2.64
C ASN A 356 -18.19 2.67 -3.56
N ALA A 357 -17.69 2.48 -4.79
CA ALA A 357 -17.49 3.55 -5.75
C ALA A 357 -18.81 4.13 -6.29
N SER A 358 -19.88 3.33 -6.26
CA SER A 358 -21.21 3.71 -6.72
C SER A 358 -21.87 4.66 -5.73
N TYR A 359 -21.89 5.97 -6.03
CA TYR A 359 -22.38 7.03 -5.15
C TYR A 359 -23.62 6.65 -4.32
N ASN A 360 -24.72 6.24 -4.96
CA ASN A 360 -25.97 5.92 -4.27
C ASN A 360 -25.89 4.62 -3.45
N LEU A 361 -25.14 3.62 -3.91
CA LEU A 361 -24.97 2.36 -3.17
C LEU A 361 -24.06 2.57 -1.95
N ASN A 362 -23.07 3.47 -2.05
CA ASN A 362 -22.20 3.81 -0.93
C ASN A 362 -23.00 4.28 0.28
N LEU A 363 -24.09 5.04 0.07
CA LEU A 363 -24.96 5.51 1.17
C LEU A 363 -25.53 4.37 2.02
N ALA A 364 -25.68 3.16 1.46
CA ALA A 364 -26.16 1.99 2.19
C ALA A 364 -25.07 1.25 2.97
N VAL A 365 -23.79 1.41 2.58
CA VAL A 365 -22.67 0.62 3.12
C VAL A 365 -21.61 1.46 3.85
N HIS A 366 -21.66 2.79 3.74
CA HIS A 366 -20.71 3.72 4.35
C HIS A 366 -20.64 3.52 5.87
N ASN A 367 -19.43 3.43 6.42
CA ASN A 367 -19.15 3.18 7.85
C ASN A 367 -19.81 1.93 8.46
N THR A 368 -20.21 0.95 7.63
CA THR A 368 -20.66 -0.38 8.10
C THR A 368 -19.53 -1.41 8.04
N SER A 369 -19.75 -2.60 8.57
CA SER A 369 -18.81 -3.74 8.50
C SER A 369 -18.52 -4.22 7.06
N TRP A 370 -19.31 -3.78 6.08
CA TRP A 370 -19.01 -3.98 4.66
C TRP A 370 -17.65 -3.40 4.25
N VAL A 371 -17.30 -2.20 4.72
CA VAL A 371 -16.06 -1.52 4.33
C VAL A 371 -14.83 -2.30 4.83
N PRO A 372 -14.74 -2.70 6.12
CA PRO A 372 -13.74 -3.66 6.57
C PRO A 372 -13.72 -4.96 5.77
N GLY A 373 -14.87 -5.59 5.51
CA GLY A 373 -14.93 -6.80 4.70
C GLY A 373 -14.32 -6.61 3.31
N HIS A 374 -14.56 -5.46 2.68
CA HIS A 374 -14.01 -5.12 1.37
C HIS A 374 -12.48 -4.98 1.38
N PHE A 375 -11.88 -4.21 2.29
CA PHE A 375 -10.44 -3.91 2.22
C PHE A 375 -9.55 -5.01 2.83
N HIS A 376 -10.11 -5.98 3.56
CA HIS A 376 -9.37 -7.16 4.01
C HIS A 376 -9.22 -8.23 2.89
N LEU A 377 -10.07 -8.19 1.86
CA LEU A 377 -10.00 -9.03 0.66
C LEU A 377 -9.05 -8.41 -0.38
#